data_AF-A0A2G6RB05-F1
#
_entry.id   AF-A0A2G6RB05-F1
#
_cell.length_a   1.000
_cell.length_b   1.000
_cell.length_c   1.000
_cell.angle_alpha   90.00
_cell.angle_beta   90.00
_cell.angle_gamma   90.00
#
_symmetry.space_group_name_H-M   'P 1'
#
loop_
_entity.id
_entity.type
_entity.pdbx_description
1 polymer ?
#
loop_
_entity_poly.entity_id
_entity_poly.type
_entity_poly.pdbx_seq_one_letter_code
_entity_poly.pdbx_strand_id
1 'polypeptide(L)' 'HLHFLEDINYNNIHYLTGGAVCANWWKGKRFGMEEGFLRITVTGDKFNWEYIDFGWEPTGK' A
#
# COMPACT_ATOMS: atom_id res chain seq x y z
N HIS A 1 8.51 -0.07 -7.50
CA HIS A 1 9.47 -1.17 -7.69
C HIS A 1 8.85 -2.52 -7.32
N LEU A 2 8.47 -2.77 -6.06
CA LEU A 2 7.90 -4.06 -5.64
C LEU A 2 6.39 -4.21 -5.90
N HIS A 3 5.62 -3.13 -5.76
CA HIS A 3 4.14 -3.14 -5.90
C HIS A 3 3.46 -4.08 -4.88
N PHE A 4 4.03 -4.16 -3.68
CA PHE A 4 3.51 -4.91 -2.55
C PHE A 4 3.38 -3.99 -1.33
N LEU A 5 2.40 -4.29 -0.49
CA LEU A 5 2.25 -3.69 0.83
C LEU A 5 2.98 -4.56 1.84
N GLU A 6 3.93 -3.98 2.55
CA GLU A 6 4.75 -4.68 3.54
C GLU A 6 4.95 -3.81 4.77
N ASP A 7 4.91 -4.44 5.94
CA ASP A 7 5.34 -3.88 7.22
C ASP A 7 6.27 -4.88 7.91
N ILE A 8 7.56 -4.55 7.92
CA ILE A 8 8.57 -5.34 8.61
C ILE A 8 8.98 -4.57 9.86
N ASN A 9 8.79 -5.17 11.03
CA ASN A 9 9.31 -4.65 12.28
C ASN A 9 10.59 -5.39 12.67
N TYR A 10 11.71 -4.66 12.70
CA TYR A 10 13.00 -5.17 13.15
C TYR A 10 13.68 -4.16 14.06
N ASN A 11 14.10 -4.58 15.25
CA ASN A 11 14.71 -3.72 16.28
C ASN A 11 13.89 -2.45 16.57
N ASN A 12 12.57 -2.60 16.69
CA ASN A 12 11.62 -1.51 16.93
C ASN A 12 11.59 -0.45 15.82
N ILE A 13 12.12 -0.76 14.64
CA ILE A 13 12.06 0.08 13.44
C ILE A 13 11.11 -0.59 12.45
N HIS A 14 10.11 0.16 12.01
CA HIS A 14 9.21 -0.29 10.96
C HIS A 14 9.75 0.11 9.59
N TYR A 15 9.80 -0.85 8.67
CA TYR A 15 10.14 -0.67 7.27
C TYR A 15 8.86 -0.91 6.45
N LEU A 16 8.28 0.19 5.95
CA LEU A 16 6.99 0.16 5.24
C LEU A 16 7.21 0.29 3.73
N THR A 17 6.69 -0.67 2.96
CA THR A 17 6.51 -0.54 1.51
C THR A 17 5.05 -0.22 1.25
N GLY A 18 4.74 0.97 0.71
CA GLY A 18 3.38 1.48 0.58
C GLY A 18 2.57 0.96 -0.61
N GLY A 19 2.93 -0.19 -1.19
CA GLY A 19 2.25 -0.70 -2.39
C GLY A 19 2.57 0.08 -3.66
N ALA A 20 1.60 0.13 -4.57
CA ALA A 20 1.67 0.94 -5.78
C ALA A 20 0.32 1.60 -6.05
N VAL A 21 0.36 2.91 -6.30
CA VAL A 21 -0.82 3.73 -6.62
C VAL A 21 -1.68 3.16 -7.74
N CYS A 22 -1.07 2.43 -8.68
CA CYS A 22 -1.75 1.85 -9.83
C CYS A 22 -1.82 0.31 -9.80
N ALA A 23 -1.41 -0.35 -8.72
CA ALA A 23 -1.23 -1.81 -8.65
C ALA A 23 -0.56 -2.40 -9.91
N ASN A 24 -1.34 -3.01 -10.81
CA ASN A 24 -0.88 -3.55 -12.08
C ASN A 24 -1.05 -2.58 -13.26
N TRP A 25 -0.55 -1.33 -13.14
CA TRP A 25 -0.75 -0.29 -14.15
C TRP A 25 -2.23 -0.04 -14.49
N TRP A 26 -3.07 0.03 -13.45
CA TRP A 26 -4.52 0.21 -13.54
C TRP A 26 -5.28 -0.92 -14.23
N LYS A 27 -4.62 -2.07 -14.45
CA LYS A 27 -5.22 -3.30 -15.02
C LYS A 27 -5.76 -4.24 -13.94
N GLY A 28 -6.02 -3.71 -12.74
CA GLY A 28 -6.49 -4.46 -11.57
C GLY A 28 -5.36 -4.95 -10.67
N LYS A 29 -5.67 -5.95 -9.84
CA LYS A 29 -4.78 -6.46 -8.80
C LYS A 29 -3.43 -6.92 -9.33
N ARG A 30 -2.37 -6.61 -8.59
CA ARG A 30 -1.03 -7.20 -8.77
C ARG A 30 -0.71 -8.09 -7.57
N PHE A 31 -0.57 -9.39 -7.79
CA PHE A 31 -0.34 -10.37 -6.71
C PHE A 31 -1.36 -10.26 -5.55
N GLY A 32 -2.63 -10.01 -5.89
CA GLY A 32 -3.71 -9.87 -4.91
C GLY A 32 -3.84 -8.46 -4.29
N MET A 33 -2.93 -7.54 -4.60
CA MET A 33 -2.94 -6.17 -4.10
C MET A 33 -3.68 -5.24 -5.05
N GLU A 34 -4.66 -4.49 -4.54
CA GLU A 34 -5.40 -3.45 -5.27
C GLU A 34 -4.55 -2.19 -5.46
N GLU A 35 -5.02 -1.29 -6.32
CA GLU A 35 -4.45 0.04 -6.42
C GLU A 35 -4.80 0.89 -5.19
N GLY A 36 -4.04 1.94 -4.95
CA GLY A 36 -4.22 2.75 -3.75
C GLY A 36 -2.90 3.13 -3.09
N PHE A 37 -2.99 3.66 -1.88
CA PHE A 37 -1.85 4.25 -1.20
C PHE A 37 -1.87 3.99 0.31
N LEU A 38 -0.68 3.97 0.89
CA LEU A 38 -0.49 3.91 2.34
C LEU A 38 -0.75 5.28 2.96
N ARG A 39 -1.67 5.34 3.93
CA ARG A 39 -1.82 6.50 4.82
C ARG A 39 -1.16 6.18 6.15
N ILE A 40 -0.26 7.07 6.59
CA ILE A 40 0.37 6.99 7.92
C ILE A 40 -0.19 8.11 8.77
N THR A 41 -0.65 7.76 9.98
CA THR A 41 -1.03 8.74 11.00
C THR A 41 -0.04 8.67 12.14
N VAL A 42 0.56 9.81 12.48
CA VAL A 42 1.51 9.94 13.59
C VAL A 42 0.86 10.76 14.71
N THR A 43 0.97 10.29 15.95
CA THR A 43 0.45 10.96 17.15
C THR A 43 1.45 10.82 18.28
N GLY A 44 2.21 11.88 18.55
CA GLY A 44 3.34 11.83 19.47
C GLY A 44 4.35 10.78 19.00
N ASP A 45 4.74 9.88 19.91
CA ASP A 45 5.71 8.81 19.65
C ASP A 45 5.08 7.52 19.07
N LYS A 46 3.79 7.58 18.70
CA LYS A 46 3.07 6.46 18.10
C LYS A 46 2.74 6.76 16.66
N PHE A 47 2.68 5.72 15.85
CA PHE A 47 2.10 5.81 14.53
C PHE A 47 1.19 4.60 14.27
N ASN A 48 0.26 4.77 13.34
CA ASN A 48 -0.48 3.70 12.70
C ASN A 48 -0.42 3.90 11.20
N TRP A 49 -0.77 2.85 10.47
CA TRP A 49 -0.94 2.92 9.03
C TRP A 49 -2.16 2.14 8.59
N GLU A 50 -2.71 2.55 7.47
CA GLU A 50 -3.74 1.81 6.73
C GLU A 50 -3.49 1.94 5.23
N TYR A 51 -3.95 0.96 4.47
CA TYR A 51 -3.93 1.03 3.02
C TYR A 51 -5.30 1.49 2.52
N ILE A 52 -5.32 2.58 1.75
CA ILE A 52 -6.53 3.16 1.17
C ILE A 52 -6.62 2.71 -0.28
N ASP A 53 -7.57 1.82 -0.54
CA ASP A 53 -7.99 1.40 -1.87
C ASP A 53 -8.75 2.53 -2.57
N PHE A 54 -8.49 2.74 -3.86
CA PHE A 54 -9.26 3.71 -4.66
C PHE A 54 -10.61 3.17 -5.13
N GLY A 55 -10.81 1.84 -5.09
CA GLY A 55 -12.00 1.20 -5.64
C GLY A 55 -12.07 1.34 -7.15
N TRP A 56 -10.92 1.41 -7.82
CA TRP A 56 -10.83 1.50 -9.27
C TRP A 56 -11.29 0.20 -9.89
N GLU A 57 -12.25 0.31 -10.80
CA GLU A 57 -12.63 -0.78 -11.66
C GLU A 57 -11.82 -0.69 -12.96
N PRO A 58 -10.96 -1.69 -13.26
CA PRO A 58 -10.24 -1.72 -14.52
C PRO A 58 -11.23 -1.74 -15.67
N THR A 59 -11.29 -0.65 -16.41
CA THR A 59 -11.90 -0.65 -17.73
C THR A 59 -10.98 -1.48 -18.62
N GLY A 60 -11.46 -2.66 -19.03
CA GLY A 60 -10.63 -3.65 -19.70
C GLY A 60 -9.82 -3.10 -20.87
N LYS A 61 -8.80 -3.85 -21.28
CA LYS A 61 -8.54 -4.00 -22.71
C LYS A 61 -9.27 -5.23 -23.19
#